data_AF-A0A4Z0N8Q6-F1
#
_entry.id   AF-A0A4Z0N8Q6-F1
#
_cell.length_a   1.000
_cell.length_b   1.000
_cell.length_c   1.000
_cell.angle_alpha   90.00
_cell.angle_beta   90.00
_cell.angle_gamma   90.00
#
_symmetry.space_group_name_H-M   'P 1'
#
loop_
_entity.id
_entity.type
_entity.pdbx_description
1 polymer ?
#
loop_
_entity_poly.entity_id
_entity_poly.type
_entity_poly.pdbx_seq_one_letter_code
_entity_poly.pdbx_strand_id
1 'polypeptide(L)'
;LPARAGGAHRAPPLTALASLSKLADQLIVGGGIANTFVAAQGHSVGKSLYEADLVDEAKRLLTTCDIPVPTDVRVATEFSETAPATLKSVNDVKEDEQILDIGDASAQQLAEILKNAKTILWNGPVGVLEWPTFRGGTEIEATASACL
;
A
#
# COMPACT_ATOMS: atom_id res chain seq x y z
N LEU A 1 -31.22 -4.64 3.28
CA LEU A 1 -29.98 -5.26 3.81
C LEU A 1 -28.90 -5.07 2.75
N PRO A 2 -28.03 -4.05 2.79
CA PRO A 2 -27.00 -3.97 1.77
C PRO A 2 -25.91 -4.99 2.09
N ALA A 3 -25.68 -5.86 1.11
CA ALA A 3 -24.65 -6.88 1.11
C ALA A 3 -23.27 -6.20 1.05
N ARG A 4 -22.42 -6.53 2.03
CA ARG A 4 -20.97 -6.33 1.93
C ARG A 4 -20.47 -7.26 0.82
N ALA A 5 -20.16 -6.70 -0.34
CA ALA A 5 -19.34 -7.38 -1.33
C ALA A 5 -18.00 -7.71 -0.65
N GLY A 6 -17.68 -9.01 -0.59
CA GLY A 6 -16.49 -9.55 0.05
C GLY A 6 -15.23 -9.19 -0.73
N GLY A 7 -14.10 -9.14 -0.01
CA GLY A 7 -12.77 -9.15 -0.63
C GLY A 7 -11.73 -8.23 -0.04
N ALA A 8 -12.03 -7.33 0.91
CA ALA A 8 -10.95 -6.67 1.64
C ALA A 8 -10.37 -7.69 2.64
N HIS A 9 -9.24 -8.31 2.29
CA HIS A 9 -8.38 -9.01 3.24
C HIS A 9 -8.25 -8.06 4.45
N ARG A 10 -8.86 -8.41 5.58
CA ARG A 10 -8.84 -7.55 6.78
C ARG A 10 -7.39 -7.43 7.18
N ALA A 11 -6.78 -6.31 6.82
CA ALA A 11 -5.39 -6.04 7.12
C ALA A 11 -5.19 -6.20 8.64
N PRO A 12 -4.03 -6.68 9.10
CA PRO A 12 -3.74 -6.71 10.52
C PRO A 12 -3.99 -5.32 11.09
N PRO A 13 -4.74 -5.19 12.20
CA PRO A 13 -4.89 -3.88 12.84
C PRO A 13 -3.50 -3.32 13.09
N LEU A 14 -3.28 -2.00 12.93
CA LEU A 14 -1.97 -1.36 13.11
C LEU A 14 -1.26 -1.70 14.43
N THR A 15 -1.99 -2.21 15.43
CA THR A 15 -1.45 -2.81 16.65
C THR A 15 -0.47 -3.96 16.40
N ALA A 16 -0.68 -4.77 15.36
CA ALA A 16 0.28 -5.77 14.92
C ALA A 16 1.56 -5.14 14.34
N LEU A 17 1.41 -4.04 13.57
CA LEU A 17 2.56 -3.30 13.03
C LEU A 17 3.42 -2.72 14.15
N ALA A 18 2.83 -2.14 15.19
CA ALA A 18 3.58 -1.59 16.33
C ALA A 18 4.45 -2.62 17.09
N SER A 19 4.12 -3.91 16.97
CA SER A 19 4.92 -5.00 17.55
C SER A 19 6.06 -5.40 16.61
N LEU A 20 5.77 -5.51 15.30
CA LEU A 20 6.76 -5.80 14.27
C LEU A 20 7.78 -4.67 14.09
N SER A 21 7.34 -3.42 14.27
CA SER A 21 8.17 -2.22 14.13
C SER A 21 9.29 -2.14 15.17
N LYS A 22 9.21 -2.93 16.25
CA LYS A 22 10.28 -3.06 17.26
C LYS A 22 11.33 -4.11 16.88
N LEU A 23 11.04 -4.94 15.89
CA LEU A 23 11.87 -6.09 15.48
C LEU A 23 12.43 -5.91 14.07
N ALA A 24 11.71 -5.23 13.19
CA ALA A 24 12.07 -5.04 11.80
C ALA A 24 12.95 -3.80 11.62
N ASP A 25 14.02 -3.94 10.84
CA ASP A 25 14.86 -2.80 10.41
C ASP A 25 14.09 -1.88 9.46
N GLN A 26 13.28 -2.49 8.58
CA GLN A 26 12.37 -1.80 7.66
C GLN A 26 11.00 -2.46 7.66
N LEU A 27 9.95 -1.63 7.62
CA LEU A 27 8.57 -2.09 7.60
C LEU A 27 7.89 -1.60 6.32
N ILE A 28 7.67 -2.51 5.38
CA ILE A 28 6.94 -2.24 4.14
C ILE A 28 5.44 -2.35 4.39
N VAL A 29 4.67 -1.41 3.86
CA VAL A 29 3.21 -1.37 3.97
C VAL A 29 2.58 -1.32 2.58
N GLY A 30 1.45 -2.01 2.43
CA GLY A 30 0.73 -2.15 1.16
C GLY A 30 -0.77 -1.87 1.27
N GLY A 31 -1.43 -1.68 0.12
CA GLY A 31 -2.88 -1.54 0.03
C GLY A 31 -3.47 -0.43 0.91
N GLY A 32 -4.59 -0.71 1.59
CA GLY A 32 -5.26 0.28 2.45
C GLY A 32 -4.42 0.78 3.62
N ILE A 33 -3.46 -0.01 4.11
CA ILE A 33 -2.50 0.46 5.12
C ILE A 33 -1.60 1.52 4.50
N ALA A 34 -1.02 1.26 3.32
CA ALA A 34 -0.17 2.24 2.62
C ALA A 34 -0.91 3.56 2.38
N ASN A 35 -2.20 3.52 2.02
CA ASN A 35 -3.02 4.73 1.87
C ASN A 35 -3.12 5.54 3.17
N THR A 36 -3.20 4.89 4.33
CA THR A 36 -3.17 5.57 5.63
C THR A 36 -1.84 6.29 5.86
N PHE A 37 -0.72 5.69 5.43
CA PHE A 37 0.60 6.33 5.50
C PHE A 37 0.78 7.48 4.50
N VAL A 38 0.22 7.36 3.29
CA VAL A 38 0.16 8.46 2.30
C VAL A 38 -0.62 9.65 2.86
N ALA A 39 -1.79 9.39 3.47
CA ALA A 39 -2.56 10.42 4.17
C ALA A 39 -1.80 11.01 5.37
N ALA A 40 -1.05 10.19 6.11
CA ALA A 40 -0.21 10.64 7.22
C ALA A 40 0.92 11.61 6.80
N GLN A 41 1.45 11.47 5.59
CA GLN A 41 2.40 12.42 5.00
C GLN A 41 1.74 13.71 4.47
N GLY A 42 0.40 13.82 4.55
CA GLY A 42 -0.34 15.01 4.15
C GLY A 42 -0.79 15.01 2.69
N HIS A 43 -0.65 13.89 1.98
CA HIS A 43 -1.14 13.75 0.61
C HIS A 43 -2.64 13.39 0.60
N SER A 44 -3.37 13.90 -0.39
CA SER A 44 -4.74 13.48 -0.64
C SER A 44 -4.77 12.04 -1.13
N VAL A 45 -5.70 11.24 -0.62
CA VAL A 45 -5.97 9.88 -1.10
C VAL A 45 -7.33 9.77 -1.78
N GLY A 46 -8.06 10.88 -1.98
CA GLY A 46 -9.38 10.88 -2.61
C GLY A 46 -10.36 9.91 -1.92
N LYS A 47 -10.92 8.99 -2.70
CA LYS A 47 -11.84 7.92 -2.27
C LYS A 47 -11.14 6.61 -1.88
N SER A 48 -9.82 6.60 -1.79
CA SER A 48 -9.07 5.39 -1.42
C SER A 48 -9.50 4.84 -0.08
N LEU A 49 -9.42 3.52 0.08
CA LEU A 49 -9.60 2.89 1.38
C LEU A 49 -8.41 3.25 2.29
N TYR A 50 -8.67 3.92 3.41
CA TYR A 50 -7.69 4.20 4.46
C TYR A 50 -8.39 4.31 5.83
N GLU A 51 -7.62 4.25 6.91
CA GLU A 51 -8.13 4.32 8.28
C GLU A 51 -7.84 5.70 8.89
N ALA A 52 -8.80 6.64 8.77
CA ALA A 52 -8.63 8.02 9.23
C ALA A 52 -8.28 8.14 10.72
N ASP A 53 -8.90 7.32 11.57
CA ASP A 53 -8.66 7.27 13.02
C ASP A 53 -7.22 6.84 13.37
N LEU A 54 -6.50 6.29 12.40
CA LEU A 54 -5.17 5.73 12.57
C LEU A 54 -4.05 6.58 11.94
N VAL A 55 -4.40 7.71 11.31
CA VAL A 55 -3.44 8.61 10.67
C VAL A 55 -2.39 9.12 11.65
N ASP A 56 -2.78 9.46 12.88
CA ASP A 56 -1.83 9.96 13.88
C ASP A 56 -0.86 8.88 14.37
N GLU A 57 -1.31 7.63 14.44
CA GLU A 57 -0.44 6.49 14.75
C GLU A 57 0.51 6.19 13.59
N ALA A 58 0.04 6.26 12.35
CA ALA A 58 0.89 6.12 11.16
C ALA A 58 1.98 7.22 11.12
N LYS A 59 1.63 8.48 11.44
CA LYS A 59 2.61 9.56 11.62
C LYS A 59 3.65 9.22 12.68
N ARG A 60 3.21 8.70 13.84
CA ARG A 60 4.12 8.29 14.91
C ARG A 60 5.08 7.20 14.41
N LEU A 61 4.58 6.18 13.71
CA LEU A 61 5.39 5.08 13.19
C LEU A 61 6.42 5.56 12.16
N LEU A 62 6.06 6.51 11.28
CA LEU A 62 7.00 7.13 10.33
C LEU A 62 8.20 7.82 11.02
N THR A 63 8.04 8.26 12.27
CA THR A 63 9.14 8.87 13.04
C THR A 63 10.01 7.86 13.78
N THR A 64 9.52 6.64 13.98
CA THR A 64 10.19 5.63 14.82
C THR A 64 10.80 4.48 14.02
N CYS A 65 10.36 4.30 12.77
CA CYS A 65 10.72 3.17 11.93
C CYS A 65 10.91 3.63 10.49
N ASP A 66 11.79 2.95 9.76
CA ASP A 66 11.96 3.19 8.33
C ASP A 66 10.82 2.48 7.55
N ILE A 67 9.86 3.29 7.11
CA ILE A 67 8.65 2.85 6.40
C ILE A 67 8.63 3.56 5.04
N PRO A 68 8.97 2.85 3.95
CA PRO A 68 8.87 3.40 2.60
C PRO A 68 7.39 3.66 2.26
N VAL A 69 7.06 4.91 1.96
CA VAL A 69 5.72 5.31 1.51
C VAL A 69 5.73 5.48 -0.02
N PRO A 70 4.71 5.01 -0.75
CA PRO A 70 4.66 5.14 -2.20
C PRO A 70 4.81 6.60 -2.67
N THR A 71 5.57 6.80 -3.74
CA THR A 71 5.75 8.11 -4.41
C THR A 71 4.87 8.25 -5.65
N ASP A 72 4.49 7.11 -6.24
CA ASP A 72 3.59 6.95 -7.36
C ASP A 72 2.59 5.81 -7.11
N VAL A 73 1.41 5.95 -7.69
CA VAL A 73 0.25 5.09 -7.44
C VAL A 73 -0.56 4.90 -8.72
N ARG A 74 -1.27 3.77 -8.79
CA ARG A 74 -2.28 3.49 -9.82
C ARG A 74 -3.66 3.75 -9.26
N VAL A 75 -4.38 4.66 -9.89
CA VAL A 75 -5.71 5.09 -9.47
C VAL A 75 -6.79 4.73 -10.48
N ALA A 76 -8.03 4.64 -9.99
CA ALA A 76 -9.24 4.53 -10.78
C ALA A 76 -10.34 5.44 -10.23
N THR A 77 -11.35 5.75 -11.05
CA THR A 77 -12.56 6.47 -10.60
C THR A 77 -13.64 5.53 -10.07
N GLU A 78 -13.50 4.22 -10.30
CA GLU A 78 -14.46 3.18 -9.88
C GLU A 78 -13.72 1.92 -9.39
N PHE A 79 -14.37 1.18 -8.49
CA PHE A 79 -13.85 -0.09 -7.97
C PHE A 79 -14.41 -1.24 -8.82
N SER A 80 -13.77 -1.50 -9.96
CA SER A 80 -14.17 -2.53 -10.92
C SER A 80 -12.95 -3.19 -11.58
N GLU A 81 -13.07 -4.47 -11.92
CA GLU A 81 -12.07 -5.22 -12.69
C GLU A 81 -11.80 -4.58 -14.06
N THR A 82 -12.81 -3.94 -14.65
CA THR A 82 -12.70 -3.28 -15.97
C THR A 82 -12.25 -1.82 -15.88
N ALA A 83 -12.01 -1.30 -14.68
CA ALA A 83 -11.63 0.09 -14.49
C ALA A 83 -10.25 0.36 -15.12
N PRO A 84 -10.09 1.43 -15.92
CA PRO A 84 -8.79 1.80 -16.42
C PRO A 84 -7.91 2.32 -15.28
N ALA A 85 -6.67 1.83 -15.20
CA ALA A 85 -5.67 2.36 -14.26
C ALA A 85 -4.98 3.58 -14.86
N THR A 86 -4.83 4.61 -14.05
CA THR A 86 -3.98 5.76 -14.38
C THR A 86 -2.82 5.82 -13.40
N LEU A 87 -1.59 5.81 -13.91
CA LEU A 87 -0.38 6.02 -13.10
C LEU A 87 -0.22 7.51 -12.79
N LYS A 88 0.01 7.85 -11.52
CA LYS A 88 0.19 9.23 -11.05
C LYS A 88 1.17 9.32 -9.90
N SER A 89 1.71 10.51 -9.65
CA SER A 89 2.32 10.82 -8.36
C SER A 89 1.25 10.84 -7.27
N VAL A 90 1.62 10.48 -6.04
CA VAL A 90 0.74 10.63 -4.86
C VAL A 90 0.27 12.06 -4.62
N ASN A 91 0.98 13.06 -5.15
CA ASN A 91 0.58 14.47 -5.06
C ASN A 91 -0.60 14.83 -5.98
N ASP A 92 -0.89 14.02 -7.00
CA ASP A 92 -1.83 14.35 -8.07
C ASP A 92 -3.12 13.51 -8.03
N VAL A 93 -3.36 12.82 -6.91
CA VAL A 93 -4.57 12.01 -6.68
C VAL A 93 -5.77 12.94 -6.51
N LYS A 94 -6.77 12.78 -7.36
CA LYS A 94 -7.99 13.60 -7.33
C LYS A 94 -8.99 13.11 -6.28
N GLU A 95 -9.91 13.98 -5.89
CA GLU A 95 -10.93 13.66 -4.88
C GLU A 95 -11.87 12.51 -5.28
N ASP A 96 -12.12 12.32 -6.57
CA ASP A 96 -12.99 11.27 -7.09
C ASP A 96 -12.26 9.96 -7.44
N GLU A 97 -10.95 9.91 -7.23
CA GLU A 97 -10.09 8.77 -7.53
C GLU A 97 -9.79 7.93 -6.27
N GLN A 98 -9.51 6.65 -6.49
CA GLN A 98 -9.08 5.72 -5.45
C GLN A 98 -7.81 4.98 -5.89
N ILE A 99 -6.86 4.84 -4.97
CA ILE A 99 -5.60 4.11 -5.12
C ILE A 99 -5.88 2.63 -4.95
N LEU A 100 -5.49 1.85 -5.97
CA LEU A 100 -5.74 0.41 -6.04
C LEU A 100 -4.47 -0.42 -6.22
N ASP A 101 -3.35 0.21 -6.58
CA ASP A 101 -2.03 -0.42 -6.61
C ASP A 101 -0.95 0.65 -6.49
N ILE A 102 0.27 0.24 -6.15
CA ILE A 102 1.43 1.13 -6.19
C ILE A 102 1.90 1.35 -7.64
N GLY A 103 2.58 2.47 -7.88
CA GLY A 103 3.20 2.77 -9.16
C GLY A 103 4.51 2.02 -9.37
N ASP A 104 5.07 2.15 -10.57
CA ASP A 104 6.26 1.41 -10.97
C ASP A 104 7.51 1.86 -10.23
N ALA A 105 7.65 3.17 -9.93
CA ALA A 105 8.82 3.67 -9.22
C ALA A 105 8.82 3.17 -7.77
N SER A 106 7.66 3.21 -7.11
CA SER A 106 7.48 2.69 -5.75
C SER A 106 7.71 1.18 -5.71
N ALA A 107 7.16 0.43 -6.68
CA ALA A 107 7.38 -1.01 -6.76
C ALA A 107 8.85 -1.39 -6.95
N GLN A 108 9.59 -0.65 -7.79
CA GLN A 108 11.03 -0.85 -7.97
C GLN A 108 11.83 -0.55 -6.70
N GLN A 109 11.51 0.55 -6.01
CA GLN A 109 12.14 0.88 -4.72
C GLN A 109 11.92 -0.25 -3.69
N LEU A 110 10.68 -0.75 -3.57
CA LEU A 110 10.39 -1.87 -2.68
C LEU A 110 11.15 -3.14 -3.10
N ALA A 111 11.23 -3.43 -4.40
CA ALA A 111 12.00 -4.57 -4.91
C ALA A 111 13.50 -4.47 -4.57
N GLU A 112 14.10 -3.28 -4.63
CA GLU A 112 15.49 -3.06 -4.23
C GLU A 112 15.70 -3.28 -2.73
N ILE A 113 14.77 -2.79 -1.91
CA ILE A 113 14.78 -3.04 -0.46
C ILE A 113 14.72 -4.54 -0.18
N LEU A 114 13.75 -5.25 -0.78
CA LEU A 114 13.54 -6.68 -0.56
C LEU A 114 14.76 -7.50 -0.97
N LYS A 115 15.44 -7.16 -2.08
CA LYS A 115 16.68 -7.84 -2.51
C LYS A 115 17.82 -7.74 -1.50
N ASN A 116 17.85 -6.67 -0.71
CA ASN A 116 18.88 -6.45 0.30
C ASN A 116 18.48 -6.99 1.69
N ALA A 117 17.23 -7.45 1.85
CA ALA A 117 16.72 -7.96 3.12
C ALA A 117 17.27 -9.37 3.41
N LYS A 118 17.66 -9.61 4.66
CA LYS A 118 18.11 -10.95 5.13
C LYS A 118 16.96 -11.85 5.55
N THR A 119 15.82 -11.26 5.90
CA THR A 119 14.63 -11.97 6.36
C THR A 119 13.43 -11.13 5.96
N ILE A 120 12.46 -11.77 5.31
CA ILE A 120 11.22 -11.14 4.90
C ILE A 120 10.07 -11.83 5.61
N LEU A 121 9.21 -11.03 6.24
CA LEU A 121 7.89 -11.46 6.69
C LEU A 121 6.85 -10.74 5.83
N TRP A 122 6.27 -11.44 4.87
CA TRP A 122 5.29 -10.86 3.96
C TRP A 122 3.87 -11.25 4.35
N ASN A 123 3.00 -10.24 4.52
CA ASN A 123 1.61 -10.44 4.90
C ASN A 123 0.67 -9.51 4.12
N GLY A 124 0.33 -9.92 2.90
CA GLY A 124 -0.72 -9.30 2.07
C GLY A 124 -0.17 -8.52 0.87
N PRO A 125 -0.98 -8.36 -0.19
CA PRO A 125 -0.55 -7.67 -1.41
C PRO A 125 -0.48 -6.15 -1.23
N VAL A 126 0.31 -5.48 -2.07
CA VAL A 126 0.40 -4.01 -2.14
C VAL A 126 -0.71 -3.36 -2.97
N GLY A 127 -1.44 -4.14 -3.77
CA GLY A 127 -2.56 -3.70 -4.60
C GLY A 127 -3.70 -4.72 -4.70
N VAL A 128 -4.69 -4.43 -5.54
CA VAL A 128 -5.82 -5.33 -5.85
C VAL A 128 -5.37 -6.39 -6.85
N LEU A 129 -4.67 -7.40 -6.32
CA LEU A 129 -4.05 -8.52 -7.06
C LEU A 129 -5.03 -9.24 -8.01
N GLU A 130 -6.31 -9.27 -7.66
CA GLU A 130 -7.35 -9.92 -8.44
C GLU A 130 -7.55 -9.29 -9.83
N TRP A 131 -7.13 -8.03 -10.02
CA TRP A 131 -7.37 -7.30 -11.26
C TRP A 131 -6.08 -7.09 -12.06
N PRO A 132 -6.03 -7.52 -13.34
CA PRO A 132 -4.83 -7.39 -14.18
C PRO A 132 -4.26 -5.97 -14.24
N THR A 133 -5.13 -4.96 -14.19
CA THR A 133 -4.73 -3.54 -14.26
C THR A 133 -4.12 -3.01 -12.95
N PHE A 134 -4.29 -3.72 -11.82
CA PHE A 134 -3.89 -3.29 -10.47
C PHE A 134 -3.09 -4.35 -9.70
N ARG A 135 -2.50 -5.31 -10.41
CA ARG A 135 -1.64 -6.35 -9.82
C ARG A 135 -0.15 -6.14 -10.03
N GLY A 136 0.25 -5.17 -10.85
CA GLY A 136 1.63 -4.99 -11.30
C GLY A 136 2.61 -4.72 -10.16
N GLY A 137 2.24 -3.87 -9.20
CA GLY A 137 3.07 -3.62 -8.02
C GLY A 137 3.27 -4.87 -7.19
N THR A 138 2.21 -5.65 -6.99
CA THR A 138 2.26 -6.92 -6.24
C THR A 138 3.11 -7.98 -6.95
N GLU A 139 3.02 -8.08 -8.28
CA GLU A 139 3.85 -9.02 -9.06
C GLU A 139 5.35 -8.69 -8.96
N ILE A 140 5.71 -7.40 -8.99
CA ILE A 140 7.10 -6.95 -8.83
C ILE A 140 7.64 -7.30 -7.44
N GLU A 141 6.86 -7.01 -6.40
CA GLU A 141 7.21 -7.33 -5.01
C GLU A 141 7.36 -8.85 -4.79
N ALA A 142 6.39 -9.62 -5.30
CA ALA A 142 6.39 -11.08 -5.23
C ALA A 142 7.67 -11.66 -5.85
N THR A 143 8.01 -11.18 -7.05
CA THR A 143 9.19 -11.63 -7.78
C THR A 143 10.47 -11.28 -7.04
N ALA A 144 10.55 -10.10 -6.43
CA ALA A 144 11.72 -9.67 -5.66
C ALA A 144 11.93 -10.51 -4.39
N SER A 145 10.85 -10.80 -3.66
CA SER A 145 10.91 -11.61 -2.44
C SER A 145 11.24 -13.09 -2.68
N ALA A 146 10.89 -13.63 -3.84
CA ALA A 146 11.15 -15.03 -4.22
C ALA A 146 12.61 -15.32 -4.63
N CYS A 147 13.44 -14.28 -4.81
CA CYS A 147 14.84 -14.42 -5.21
C CYS A 147 15.84 -14.53 -4.03
N LEU A 148 15.35 -14.71 -2.80
CA LEU A 148 16.15 -14.94 -1.58
C LEU A 148 16.17 -16.41 -1.18
#